data_AF-A0A2T5AK73-F1
#
_entry.id   AF-A0A2T5AK73-F1
#
_cell.length_a   1.000
_cell.length_b   1.000
_cell.length_c   1.000
_cell.angle_alpha   90.00
_cell.angle_beta   90.00
_cell.angle_gamma   90.00
#
_symmetry.space_group_name_H-M   'P 1'
#
loop_
_entity.id
_entity.type
_entity.pdbx_description
1 polymer ?
#
loop_
_entity_poly.entity_id
_entity_poly.type
_entity_poly.pdbx_seq_one_letter_code
_entity_poly.pdbx_strand_id
1 'polypeptide(L)'
;MTSGFDLDHTSFAVHDALGWARRLRRELGAVPVCGEVLPEFRYLLLYVGTADEGGRLELLEPVADGFLTRFLKAHGEGPHHLTFTVPDLAKAVGEVRSLGMTVVGESYGNPAWREAFVMPDAVHRTVIQLAQTDMIYPDPRELVASTARDPSTLPSVEGATQPLWWTSLWDTSAEASARQGPTHLASSDLALSRRLFTEILGAQVLERDGSLDLSWPSGSICVHPADAPDAPDAPDAPDAPDAPDAPDIPGITGISIYGGPPQPITIGSARLAGGS
;
A
#
# COMPACT_ATOMS: atom_id res chain seq x y z
N MET A 1 -5.22 -19.43 -9.47
CA MET A 1 -5.13 -18.67 -10.74
C MET A 1 -4.30 -17.46 -10.40
N THR A 2 -3.35 -17.02 -11.22
CA THR A 2 -2.56 -15.83 -10.89
C THR A 2 -3.44 -14.58 -10.82
N SER A 3 -3.18 -13.71 -9.85
CA SER A 3 -3.76 -12.36 -9.78
C SER A 3 -3.54 -11.60 -11.09
N GLY A 4 -4.56 -10.86 -11.54
CA GLY A 4 -4.42 -9.93 -12.66
C GLY A 4 -3.76 -8.61 -12.23
N PHE A 5 -3.79 -7.63 -13.14
CA PHE A 5 -3.50 -6.25 -12.79
C PHE A 5 -4.60 -5.70 -11.87
N ASP A 6 -4.23 -5.26 -10.67
CA ASP A 6 -5.15 -4.62 -9.72
C ASP A 6 -4.41 -3.61 -8.83
N LEU A 7 -5.13 -2.61 -8.33
CA LEU A 7 -4.71 -1.82 -7.17
C LEU A 7 -5.16 -2.61 -5.94
N ASP A 8 -4.25 -3.38 -5.35
CA ASP A 8 -4.60 -4.31 -4.30
C ASP A 8 -5.03 -3.61 -3.03
N HIS A 9 -4.20 -2.69 -2.53
CA HIS A 9 -4.49 -1.93 -1.32
C HIS A 9 -3.65 -0.64 -1.20
N THR A 10 -4.12 0.26 -0.34
CA THR A 10 -3.32 1.39 0.18
C THR A 10 -2.97 1.10 1.64
N SER A 11 -1.68 1.10 1.96
CA SER A 11 -1.18 0.75 3.30
C SER A 11 -0.87 2.00 4.14
N PHE A 12 -1.14 1.92 5.44
CA PHE A 12 -0.94 2.97 6.43
C PHE A 12 -0.15 2.46 7.63
N ALA A 13 0.92 3.17 8.01
CA ALA A 13 1.63 2.93 9.25
C ALA A 13 0.88 3.59 10.42
N VAL A 14 0.64 2.83 11.49
CA VAL A 14 -0.08 3.27 12.69
C VAL A 14 0.55 2.71 13.98
N HIS A 15 0.25 3.33 15.12
CA HIS A 15 0.67 2.88 16.45
C HIS A 15 -0.26 1.84 17.06
N ASP A 16 -1.53 1.79 16.65
CA ASP A 16 -2.54 0.79 17.08
C ASP A 16 -3.47 0.46 15.90
N ALA A 17 -3.17 -0.62 15.17
CA ALA A 17 -3.97 -1.06 14.04
C ALA A 17 -5.37 -1.53 14.47
N LEU A 18 -5.52 -2.08 15.68
CA LEU A 18 -6.82 -2.54 16.16
C LEU A 18 -7.71 -1.36 16.60
N GLY A 19 -7.14 -0.34 17.23
CA GLY A 19 -7.79 0.93 17.56
C GLY A 19 -8.29 1.65 16.30
N TRP A 20 -7.42 1.79 15.29
CA TRP A 20 -7.80 2.33 13.99
C TRP A 20 -8.85 1.47 13.27
N ALA A 21 -8.70 0.15 13.24
CA ALA A 21 -9.68 -0.73 12.61
C ALA A 21 -11.07 -0.64 13.27
N ARG A 22 -11.14 -0.58 14.61
CA ARG A 22 -12.41 -0.35 15.33
C ARG A 22 -13.04 0.99 14.95
N ARG A 23 -12.22 2.03 14.75
CA ARG A 23 -12.69 3.35 14.32
C ARG A 23 -13.24 3.32 12.89
N LEU A 24 -12.46 2.82 11.94
CA LEU A 24 -12.84 2.67 10.53
C LEU A 24 -14.08 1.76 10.38
N ARG A 25 -14.21 0.73 11.22
CA ARG A 25 -15.39 -0.13 11.26
C ARG A 25 -16.67 0.62 11.65
N ARG A 26 -16.64 1.42 12.73
CA ARG A 26 -17.80 2.26 13.09
C ARG A 26 -18.08 3.32 12.04
N GLU A 27 -17.08 4.14 11.71
CA GLU A 27 -17.23 5.38 10.94
C GLU A 27 -17.43 5.16 9.42
N LEU A 28 -16.87 4.09 8.85
CA LEU A 28 -16.89 3.82 7.40
C LEU A 28 -17.48 2.45 7.02
N GLY A 29 -17.83 1.62 8.01
CA GLY A 29 -18.32 0.26 7.79
C GLY A 29 -17.24 -0.76 7.46
N ALA A 30 -15.97 -0.45 7.74
CA ALA A 30 -14.83 -1.31 7.39
C ALA A 30 -15.00 -2.76 7.87
N VAL A 31 -14.60 -3.70 7.01
CA VAL A 31 -14.75 -5.14 7.17
C VAL A 31 -13.37 -5.78 7.14
N PRO A 32 -12.91 -6.52 8.17
CA PRO A 32 -11.63 -7.22 8.09
C PRO A 32 -11.65 -8.34 7.03
N VAL A 33 -10.52 -8.48 6.35
CA VAL A 33 -10.27 -9.49 5.30
C VAL A 33 -9.31 -10.55 5.85
N CYS A 34 -8.06 -10.15 6.11
CA CYS A 34 -7.00 -10.96 6.71
C CYS A 34 -6.07 -10.09 7.54
N GLY A 35 -5.13 -10.71 8.25
CA GLY A 35 -4.08 -9.99 8.96
C GLY A 35 -3.23 -10.96 9.78
N GLU A 36 -1.92 -10.80 9.71
CA GLU A 36 -0.95 -11.72 10.31
C GLU A 36 0.11 -10.96 11.11
N VAL A 37 0.93 -11.69 11.87
CA VAL A 37 2.02 -11.18 12.69
C VAL A 37 3.36 -11.69 12.14
N LEU A 38 4.22 -10.75 11.76
CA LEU A 38 5.60 -10.94 11.33
C LEU A 38 6.56 -10.52 12.47
N PRO A 39 7.89 -10.77 12.38
CA PRO A 39 8.82 -10.51 13.48
C PRO A 39 8.91 -9.04 13.93
N GLU A 40 8.85 -8.07 13.01
CA GLU A 40 8.95 -6.64 13.33
C GLU A 40 7.58 -5.93 13.43
N PHE A 41 6.56 -6.41 12.73
CA PHE A 41 5.26 -5.76 12.62
C PHE A 41 4.12 -6.77 12.45
N ARG A 42 2.88 -6.31 12.64
CA ARG A 42 1.66 -7.01 12.23
C ARG A 42 0.89 -6.17 11.22
N TYR A 43 0.14 -6.82 10.35
CA TYR A 43 -0.72 -6.15 9.39
C TYR A 43 -2.18 -6.58 9.53
N LEU A 44 -3.09 -5.69 9.16
CA LEU A 44 -4.53 -5.94 9.10
C LEU A 44 -5.10 -5.30 7.84
N LEU A 45 -5.55 -6.15 6.92
CA LEU A 45 -6.21 -5.75 5.69
C LEU A 45 -7.72 -5.61 5.92
N LEU A 46 -8.26 -4.43 5.65
CA LEU A 46 -9.68 -4.11 5.76
C LEU A 46 -10.23 -3.78 4.37
N TYR A 47 -11.45 -4.20 4.09
CA TYR A 47 -12.26 -3.75 2.97
C TYR A 47 -13.15 -2.58 3.40
N VAL A 48 -13.22 -1.52 2.59
CA VAL A 48 -14.13 -0.37 2.77
C VAL A 48 -14.93 -0.17 1.49
N GLY A 49 -16.25 -0.34 1.59
CA GLY A 49 -17.14 -0.25 0.45
C GLY A 49 -18.52 -0.86 0.69
N THR A 50 -19.09 -1.37 -0.40
CA THR A 50 -20.42 -1.95 -0.49
C THR A 50 -20.34 -3.35 -1.12
N ALA A 51 -21.49 -3.95 -1.41
CA ALA A 51 -21.59 -5.22 -2.13
C ALA A 51 -21.13 -5.15 -3.61
N ASP A 52 -20.94 -3.94 -4.16
CA ASP A 52 -20.71 -3.73 -5.60
C ASP A 52 -19.42 -2.93 -5.91
N GLU A 53 -18.93 -2.13 -4.96
CA GLU A 53 -17.74 -1.29 -5.14
C GLU A 53 -17.07 -0.98 -3.80
N GLY A 54 -15.74 -0.83 -3.83
CA GLY A 54 -14.93 -0.48 -2.67
C GLY A 54 -13.45 -0.79 -2.93
N GLY A 55 -12.62 -0.54 -1.93
CA GLY A 55 -11.20 -0.87 -1.99
C GLY A 55 -10.71 -1.54 -0.70
N ARG A 56 -9.46 -2.01 -0.73
CA ARG A 56 -8.78 -2.54 0.46
C ARG A 56 -7.79 -1.50 0.99
N LEU A 57 -7.67 -1.43 2.30
CA LEU A 57 -6.65 -0.66 3.01
C LEU A 57 -5.95 -1.56 4.01
N GLU A 58 -4.65 -1.37 4.17
CA GLU A 58 -3.85 -2.11 5.13
C GLU A 58 -3.45 -1.19 6.30
N LEU A 59 -3.50 -1.71 7.52
CA LEU A 59 -2.94 -1.08 8.71
C LEU A 59 -1.72 -1.87 9.18
N LEU A 60 -0.56 -1.22 9.18
CA LEU A 60 0.70 -1.74 9.68
C LEU A 60 0.98 -1.22 11.09
N GLU A 61 1.23 -2.11 12.05
CA GLU A 61 1.57 -1.77 13.43
C GLU A 61 2.88 -2.48 13.87
N PRO A 62 3.86 -1.76 14.44
CA PRO A 62 5.10 -2.37 14.89
C PRO A 62 4.87 -3.25 16.14
N VAL A 63 5.44 -4.45 16.15
CA VAL A 63 5.46 -5.34 17.32
C VAL A 63 6.87 -5.52 17.91
N ALA A 64 7.91 -5.04 17.21
CA ALA A 64 9.27 -4.89 17.70
C ALA A 64 9.94 -3.65 17.06
N ASP A 65 11.17 -3.33 17.48
CA ASP A 65 11.98 -2.30 16.82
C ASP A 65 12.34 -2.72 15.39
N GLY A 66 12.08 -1.85 14.42
CA GLY A 66 12.09 -2.23 13.00
C GLY A 66 12.01 -1.05 12.04
N PHE A 67 11.80 -1.32 10.74
CA PHE A 67 11.64 -0.24 9.75
C PHE A 67 10.44 0.66 10.08
N LEU A 68 9.35 0.05 10.54
CA LEU A 68 8.09 0.73 10.81
C LEU A 68 8.18 1.67 12.03
N THR A 69 8.97 1.33 13.06
CA THR A 69 9.22 2.25 14.19
C THR A 69 10.06 3.46 13.76
N ARG A 70 10.99 3.28 12.82
CA ARG A 70 11.75 4.39 12.21
C ARG A 70 10.87 5.30 11.36
N PHE A 71 9.97 4.73 10.55
CA PHE A 71 8.97 5.46 9.77
C PHE A 71 8.08 6.33 10.69
N LEU A 72 7.43 5.71 11.68
CA LEU A 72 6.50 6.38 12.59
C LEU A 72 7.19 7.51 13.39
N LYS A 73 8.47 7.32 13.77
CA LYS A 73 9.26 8.37 14.43
C LYS A 73 9.58 9.57 13.53
N ALA A 74 9.75 9.35 12.23
CA ALA A 74 10.08 10.40 11.26
C ALA A 74 8.85 11.14 10.70
N HIS A 75 7.74 10.42 10.52
CA HIS A 75 6.58 10.90 9.76
C HIS A 75 5.25 10.89 10.54
N GLY A 76 5.18 10.25 11.70
CA GLY A 76 3.93 9.97 12.40
C GLY A 76 3.11 8.87 11.71
N GLU A 77 1.86 8.70 12.13
CA GLU A 77 0.91 7.81 11.45
C GLU A 77 0.50 8.37 10.09
N GLY A 78 0.40 7.52 9.07
CA GLY A 78 0.04 7.97 7.72
C GLY A 78 0.25 6.93 6.62
N PRO A 79 -0.02 7.29 5.34
CA PRO A 79 0.22 6.42 4.19
C PRO A 79 1.67 5.94 4.14
N HIS A 80 1.88 4.65 3.94
CA HIS A 80 3.18 4.01 3.87
C HIS A 80 3.54 3.58 2.44
N HIS A 81 2.62 2.90 1.76
CA HIS A 81 2.85 2.38 0.41
C HIS A 81 1.54 2.11 -0.37
N LEU A 82 1.66 2.01 -1.69
CA LEU A 82 0.59 1.55 -2.60
C LEU A 82 0.96 0.19 -3.19
N THR A 83 0.01 -0.74 -3.23
CA THR A 83 0.28 -2.13 -3.63
C THR A 83 -0.49 -2.50 -4.87
N PHE A 84 0.20 -3.03 -5.87
CA PHE A 84 -0.42 -3.48 -7.12
C PHE A 84 -0.12 -4.96 -7.35
N THR A 85 -1.16 -5.77 -7.58
CA THR A 85 -0.93 -7.11 -8.10
C THR A 85 -0.63 -7.04 -9.60
N VAL A 86 0.29 -7.88 -10.05
CA VAL A 86 0.66 -8.07 -11.45
C VAL A 86 0.62 -9.57 -11.80
N PRO A 87 0.37 -9.95 -13.06
CA PRO A 87 0.34 -11.35 -13.48
C PRO A 87 1.73 -12.02 -13.51
N ASP A 88 2.79 -11.23 -13.64
CA ASP A 88 4.19 -11.67 -13.64
C ASP A 88 5.07 -10.60 -12.95
N LEU A 89 5.48 -10.90 -11.71
CA LEU A 89 6.29 -10.00 -10.89
C LEU A 89 7.69 -9.79 -11.47
N ALA A 90 8.33 -10.85 -11.97
CA ALA A 90 9.69 -10.77 -12.50
C ALA A 90 9.74 -9.90 -13.78
N LYS A 91 8.72 -10.02 -14.64
CA LYS A 91 8.54 -9.14 -15.80
C LYS A 91 8.32 -7.69 -15.36
N ALA A 92 7.36 -7.45 -14.46
CA ALA A 92 7.03 -6.09 -14.01
C ALA A 92 8.23 -5.39 -13.36
N VAL A 93 9.01 -6.10 -12.52
CA VAL A 93 10.25 -5.59 -11.92
C VAL A 93 11.28 -5.21 -13.00
N GLY A 94 11.44 -6.02 -14.04
CA GLY A 94 12.31 -5.69 -15.18
C GLY A 94 11.86 -4.44 -15.94
N GLU A 95 10.54 -4.28 -16.15
CA GLU A 95 9.95 -3.12 -16.81
C GLU A 95 10.09 -1.85 -15.96
N VAL A 96 9.85 -1.91 -14.64
CA VAL A 96 10.07 -0.79 -13.69
C VAL A 96 11.55 -0.37 -13.68
N ARG A 97 12.49 -1.32 -13.65
CA ARG A 97 13.93 -1.04 -13.76
C ARG A 97 14.28 -0.35 -15.08
N SER A 98 13.57 -0.65 -16.17
CA SER A 98 13.76 0.02 -17.47
C SER A 98 13.29 1.50 -17.48
N LEU A 99 12.48 1.92 -16.50
CA LEU A 99 12.15 3.32 -16.25
C LEU A 99 13.23 4.07 -15.44
N GLY A 100 14.31 3.39 -15.03
CA GLY A 100 15.35 3.95 -14.15
C GLY A 100 14.99 3.93 -12.66
N MET A 101 13.88 3.28 -12.28
CA MET A 101 13.42 3.20 -10.89
C MET A 101 14.16 2.09 -10.13
N THR A 102 14.41 2.31 -8.83
CA THR A 102 15.12 1.35 -7.98
C THR A 102 14.14 0.36 -7.35
N VAL A 103 14.41 -0.94 -7.51
CA VAL A 103 13.61 -2.03 -6.93
C VAL A 103 14.45 -2.84 -5.94
N VAL A 104 13.90 -3.10 -4.75
CA VAL A 104 14.50 -3.86 -3.65
C VAL A 104 13.50 -4.89 -3.08
N GLY A 105 13.96 -5.76 -2.17
CA GLY A 105 13.08 -6.65 -1.41
C GLY A 105 12.36 -7.71 -2.24
N GLU A 106 12.96 -8.13 -3.36
CA GLU A 106 12.39 -9.13 -4.26
C GLU A 106 12.29 -10.52 -3.57
N SER A 107 11.06 -11.01 -3.40
CA SER A 107 10.75 -12.36 -2.93
C SER A 107 9.82 -13.07 -3.90
N TYR A 108 10.31 -14.15 -4.51
CA TYR A 108 9.59 -14.95 -5.52
C TYR A 108 9.17 -16.34 -5.01
N GLY A 109 9.62 -16.72 -3.81
CA GLY A 109 9.58 -18.10 -3.30
C GLY A 109 8.20 -18.60 -2.88
N ASN A 110 7.35 -17.71 -2.35
CA ASN A 110 6.04 -18.04 -1.80
C ASN A 110 4.90 -17.79 -2.81
N PRO A 111 4.19 -18.83 -3.31
CA PRO A 111 3.08 -18.64 -4.25
C PRO A 111 1.86 -17.91 -3.66
N ALA A 112 1.68 -17.94 -2.33
CA ALA A 112 0.59 -17.23 -1.68
C ALA A 112 0.81 -15.71 -1.67
N TRP A 113 2.07 -15.26 -1.66
CA TRP A 113 2.44 -13.86 -1.82
C TRP A 113 3.91 -13.72 -2.25
N ARG A 114 4.13 -13.28 -3.50
CA ARG A 114 5.42 -12.83 -4.02
C ARG A 114 5.42 -11.31 -4.08
N GLU A 115 6.54 -10.67 -3.80
CA GLU A 115 6.61 -9.21 -3.72
C GLU A 115 7.95 -8.61 -4.13
N ALA A 116 7.93 -7.33 -4.49
CA ALA A 116 9.09 -6.47 -4.64
C ALA A 116 8.69 -5.01 -4.37
N PHE A 117 9.61 -4.18 -3.91
CA PHE A 117 9.33 -2.79 -3.53
C PHE A 117 10.10 -1.82 -4.42
N VAL A 118 9.37 -0.94 -5.12
CA VAL A 118 9.91 0.23 -5.80
C VAL A 118 10.16 1.32 -4.76
N MET A 119 11.40 1.76 -4.67
CA MET A 119 11.79 2.82 -3.73
C MET A 119 11.17 4.16 -4.12
N PRO A 120 10.88 5.06 -3.16
CA PRO A 120 10.33 6.37 -3.46
C PRO A 120 11.26 7.15 -4.38
N ASP A 121 10.71 7.65 -5.49
CA ASP A 121 11.40 8.52 -6.43
C ASP A 121 11.07 10.01 -6.17
N ALA A 122 11.64 10.90 -6.99
CA ALA A 122 11.35 12.33 -6.91
C ALA A 122 9.95 12.71 -7.43
N VAL A 123 9.26 11.80 -8.14
CA VAL A 123 8.04 12.09 -8.91
C VAL A 123 6.79 11.76 -8.10
N HIS A 124 6.71 10.54 -7.57
CA HIS A 124 5.60 9.99 -6.82
C HIS A 124 5.83 10.05 -5.30
N ARG A 125 7.10 10.05 -4.86
CA ARG A 125 7.52 10.23 -3.45
C ARG A 125 6.88 9.26 -2.44
N THR A 126 6.39 8.11 -2.92
CA THR A 126 5.79 7.03 -2.13
C THR A 126 6.41 5.69 -2.51
N VAL A 127 6.38 4.72 -1.60
CA VAL A 127 6.77 3.33 -1.92
C VAL A 127 5.66 2.70 -2.75
N ILE A 128 6.04 1.96 -3.79
CA ILE A 128 5.11 1.11 -4.56
C ILE A 128 5.52 -0.35 -4.37
N GLN A 129 4.64 -1.17 -3.81
CA GLN A 129 4.81 -2.62 -3.76
C GLN A 129 4.22 -3.22 -5.03
N LEU A 130 5.00 -4.08 -5.68
CA LEU A 130 4.56 -4.97 -6.73
C LEU A 130 4.32 -6.34 -6.09
N ALA A 131 3.16 -6.94 -6.33
CA ALA A 131 2.79 -8.22 -5.76
C ALA A 131 2.37 -9.22 -6.86
N GLN A 132 2.54 -10.51 -6.61
CA GLN A 132 1.93 -11.57 -7.42
C GLN A 132 1.49 -12.70 -6.50
N THR A 133 0.21 -13.08 -6.58
CA THR A 133 -0.36 -14.16 -5.78
C THR A 133 -1.16 -15.13 -6.64
N ASP A 134 -1.16 -16.40 -6.24
CA ASP A 134 -2.01 -17.43 -6.83
C ASP A 134 -3.39 -17.55 -6.11
N MET A 135 -3.57 -16.75 -5.05
CA MET A 135 -4.77 -16.67 -4.20
C MET A 135 -5.74 -15.58 -4.70
N ILE A 136 -7.00 -15.67 -4.27
CA ILE A 136 -8.07 -14.73 -4.66
C ILE A 136 -8.82 -14.33 -3.38
N TYR A 137 -8.95 -13.02 -3.13
CA TYR A 137 -9.76 -12.52 -2.02
C TYR A 137 -11.25 -12.86 -2.22
N PRO A 138 -12.03 -13.05 -1.14
CA PRO A 138 -13.46 -13.26 -1.24
C PRO A 138 -14.15 -12.08 -1.96
N ASP A 139 -15.23 -12.38 -2.69
CA ASP A 139 -16.01 -11.37 -3.39
C ASP A 139 -16.54 -10.31 -2.40
N PRO A 140 -16.62 -9.01 -2.77
CA PRO A 140 -17.17 -7.97 -1.91
C PRO A 140 -18.52 -8.32 -1.26
N ARG A 141 -19.40 -9.04 -1.98
CA ARG A 141 -20.70 -9.51 -1.47
C ARG A 141 -20.54 -10.52 -0.35
N GLU A 142 -19.56 -11.41 -0.44
CA GLU A 142 -19.22 -12.37 0.61
C GLU A 142 -18.58 -11.66 1.82
N LEU A 143 -17.63 -10.75 1.56
CA LEU A 143 -16.94 -9.99 2.61
C LEU A 143 -17.94 -9.23 3.50
N VAL A 144 -18.90 -8.50 2.91
CA VAL A 144 -19.88 -7.70 3.67
C VAL A 144 -21.02 -8.54 4.28
N ALA A 145 -21.32 -9.72 3.73
CA ALA A 145 -22.41 -10.57 4.21
C ALA A 145 -22.00 -11.55 5.33
N SER A 146 -20.71 -11.82 5.51
CA SER A 146 -20.19 -12.85 6.41
C SER A 146 -19.03 -12.38 7.27
N THR A 147 -19.00 -12.83 8.53
CA THR A 147 -17.84 -12.67 9.44
C THR A 147 -16.85 -13.84 9.36
N ALA A 148 -17.19 -14.91 8.64
CA ALA A 148 -16.31 -16.06 8.46
C ALA A 148 -15.11 -15.68 7.58
N ARG A 149 -13.91 -16.03 8.03
CA ARG A 149 -12.66 -15.97 7.25
C ARG A 149 -11.91 -17.27 7.46
N ASP A 150 -11.44 -17.87 6.37
CA ASP A 150 -10.51 -18.99 6.40
C ASP A 150 -9.13 -18.46 5.98
N PRO A 151 -8.17 -18.32 6.90
CA PRO A 151 -6.83 -17.85 6.53
C PRO A 151 -6.12 -18.70 5.48
N SER A 152 -6.47 -19.99 5.35
CA SER A 152 -5.82 -20.88 4.39
C SER A 152 -6.20 -20.61 2.93
N THR A 153 -7.22 -19.78 2.69
CA THR A 153 -7.67 -19.38 1.34
C THR A 153 -7.26 -17.97 0.95
N LEU A 154 -6.50 -17.27 1.80
CA LEU A 154 -6.12 -15.86 1.62
C LEU A 154 -4.61 -15.72 1.33
N PRO A 155 -4.17 -14.60 0.72
CA PRO A 155 -2.75 -14.25 0.66
C PRO A 155 -2.13 -14.21 2.05
N SER A 156 -0.93 -14.77 2.17
CA SER A 156 -0.18 -14.89 3.42
C SER A 156 1.31 -14.71 3.13
N VAL A 157 2.00 -13.98 4.01
CA VAL A 157 3.43 -13.66 3.87
C VAL A 157 4.28 -14.81 4.43
N GLU A 158 5.45 -15.07 3.83
CA GLU A 158 6.29 -16.18 4.27
C GLU A 158 6.76 -16.01 5.72
N GLY A 159 6.53 -17.03 6.56
CA GLY A 159 6.88 -17.00 7.98
C GLY A 159 5.91 -16.21 8.87
N ALA A 160 4.80 -15.70 8.33
CA ALA A 160 3.78 -15.02 9.11
C ALA A 160 3.03 -15.97 10.07
N THR A 161 2.48 -15.39 11.15
CA THR A 161 1.85 -16.15 12.24
C THR A 161 0.56 -15.51 12.75
N GLN A 162 -0.19 -16.22 13.59
CA GLN A 162 -1.36 -15.70 14.31
C GLN A 162 -2.42 -15.03 13.41
N PRO A 163 -2.89 -15.66 12.31
CA PRO A 163 -3.72 -15.01 11.27
C PRO A 163 -5.13 -14.55 11.71
N LEU A 164 -5.47 -14.73 12.99
CA LEU A 164 -6.74 -14.39 13.60
C LEU A 164 -6.61 -13.38 14.76
N TRP A 165 -5.43 -12.75 14.93
CA TRP A 165 -5.14 -11.81 16.03
C TRP A 165 -6.12 -10.63 16.12
N TRP A 166 -6.69 -10.23 14.98
CA TRP A 166 -7.60 -9.11 14.81
C TRP A 166 -9.08 -9.46 15.05
N THR A 167 -9.44 -10.72 15.27
CA THR A 167 -10.86 -11.19 15.28
C THR A 167 -11.76 -10.52 16.33
N SER A 168 -11.21 -9.97 17.41
CA SER A 168 -11.96 -9.12 18.37
C SER A 168 -12.51 -7.83 17.76
N LEU A 169 -12.16 -7.49 16.52
CA LEU A 169 -12.80 -6.42 15.75
C LEU A 169 -14.29 -6.72 15.47
N TRP A 170 -14.70 -7.98 15.45
CA TRP A 170 -16.11 -8.35 15.25
C TRP A 170 -17.03 -7.92 16.39
N ASP A 171 -16.50 -7.70 17.60
CA ASP A 171 -17.23 -7.12 18.74
C ASP A 171 -17.59 -5.65 18.52
N THR A 172 -17.05 -5.00 17.48
CA THR A 172 -17.37 -3.62 17.10
C THR A 172 -18.42 -3.60 16.00
N SER A 173 -19.54 -2.93 16.24
CA SER A 173 -20.58 -2.68 15.24
C SER A 173 -20.07 -1.78 14.10
N ALA A 174 -20.59 -2.02 12.90
CA ALA A 174 -20.54 -1.04 11.81
C ALA A 174 -21.74 -0.10 11.95
N GLU A 175 -21.50 1.21 12.02
CA GLU A 175 -22.55 2.21 12.25
C GLU A 175 -22.88 3.01 10.96
N ALA A 176 -22.00 2.94 9.97
CA ALA A 176 -22.14 3.53 8.65
C ALA A 176 -21.63 2.59 7.55
N SER A 177 -21.81 2.98 6.28
CA SER A 177 -21.14 2.38 5.12
C SER A 177 -20.66 3.52 4.22
N ALA A 178 -19.36 3.55 3.94
CA ALA A 178 -18.75 4.52 3.06
C ALA A 178 -18.40 3.92 1.69
N ARG A 179 -18.26 4.78 0.68
CA ARG A 179 -17.66 4.43 -0.61
C ARG A 179 -16.27 5.07 -0.66
N GLN A 180 -15.27 4.30 -1.06
CA GLN A 180 -13.90 4.80 -1.19
C GLN A 180 -13.76 5.58 -2.50
N GLY A 181 -13.31 6.84 -2.40
CA GLY A 181 -12.93 7.63 -3.57
C GLY A 181 -11.55 7.25 -4.10
N PRO A 182 -11.09 7.85 -5.22
CA PRO A 182 -9.74 7.61 -5.73
C PRO A 182 -8.68 8.04 -4.70
N THR A 183 -7.55 7.35 -4.69
CA THR A 183 -6.35 7.84 -4.00
C THR A 183 -5.76 8.99 -4.81
N HIS A 184 -5.51 10.13 -4.17
CA HIS A 184 -4.93 11.30 -4.86
C HIS A 184 -3.41 11.29 -4.72
N LEU A 185 -2.71 11.42 -5.85
CA LEU A 185 -1.26 11.47 -5.94
C LEU A 185 -0.83 12.74 -6.69
N ALA A 186 0.23 13.41 -6.24
CA ALA A 186 0.86 14.49 -6.99
C ALA A 186 2.06 13.92 -7.77
N SER A 187 2.28 14.43 -8.99
CA SER A 187 3.40 14.03 -9.85
C SER A 187 4.03 15.23 -10.53
N SER A 188 5.37 15.30 -10.53
CA SER A 188 6.14 16.25 -11.33
C SER A 188 6.37 15.79 -12.78
N ASP A 189 6.03 14.54 -13.11
CA ASP A 189 6.16 13.96 -14.46
C ASP A 189 5.00 13.00 -14.74
N LEU A 190 3.90 13.56 -15.27
CA LEU A 190 2.73 12.79 -15.69
C LEU A 190 3.03 11.82 -16.84
N ALA A 191 4.09 12.04 -17.63
CA ALA A 191 4.46 11.09 -18.69
C ALA A 191 5.10 9.84 -18.10
N LEU A 192 5.97 9.97 -17.10
CA LEU A 192 6.48 8.84 -16.32
C LEU A 192 5.35 8.14 -15.55
N SER A 193 4.47 8.90 -14.87
CA SER A 193 3.32 8.31 -14.17
C SER A 193 2.40 7.53 -15.10
N ARG A 194 2.13 8.02 -16.31
CA ARG A 194 1.36 7.27 -17.32
C ARG A 194 2.05 5.95 -17.66
N ARG A 195 3.34 5.98 -18.04
CA ARG A 195 4.11 4.77 -18.39
C ARG A 195 4.09 3.73 -17.27
N LEU A 196 4.35 4.15 -16.04
CA LEU A 196 4.30 3.28 -14.87
C LEU A 196 2.90 2.69 -14.66
N PHE A 197 1.89 3.52 -14.44
CA PHE A 197 0.59 3.02 -14.00
C PHE A 197 -0.21 2.33 -15.12
N THR A 198 -0.07 2.74 -16.38
CA THR A 198 -0.84 2.15 -17.50
C THR A 198 -0.09 1.04 -18.22
N GLU A 199 1.18 1.25 -18.61
CA GLU A 199 1.92 0.28 -19.45
C GLU A 199 2.44 -0.89 -18.63
N ILE A 200 2.87 -0.64 -17.38
CA ILE A 200 3.44 -1.67 -16.49
C ILE A 200 2.40 -2.20 -15.50
N LEU A 201 1.63 -1.32 -14.85
CA LEU A 201 0.68 -1.71 -13.80
C LEU A 201 -0.76 -1.90 -14.30
N GLY A 202 -1.01 -1.73 -15.60
CA GLY A 202 -2.25 -2.16 -16.25
C GLY A 202 -3.50 -1.31 -15.97
N ALA A 203 -3.35 -0.07 -15.50
CA ALA A 203 -4.48 0.84 -15.31
C ALA A 203 -5.23 1.13 -16.63
N GLN A 204 -6.56 1.23 -16.55
CA GLN A 204 -7.30 2.02 -17.52
C GLN A 204 -7.11 3.50 -17.20
N VAL A 205 -6.89 4.35 -18.21
CA VAL A 205 -6.65 5.79 -18.03
C VAL A 205 -7.68 6.63 -18.77
N LEU A 206 -8.15 7.67 -18.09
CA LEU A 206 -8.85 8.81 -18.68
C LEU A 206 -8.08 10.09 -18.33
N GLU A 207 -7.65 10.85 -19.34
CA GLU A 207 -7.03 12.15 -19.09
C GLU A 207 -8.12 13.22 -18.94
N ARG A 208 -8.08 13.96 -17.84
CA ARG A 208 -9.11 14.93 -17.50
C ARG A 208 -8.51 16.14 -16.79
N ASP A 209 -8.82 17.34 -17.29
CA ASP A 209 -8.47 18.62 -16.65
C ASP A 209 -6.97 18.72 -16.27
N GLY A 210 -6.10 18.11 -17.10
CA GLY A 210 -4.64 18.04 -16.89
C GLY A 210 -4.16 16.95 -15.92
N SER A 211 -5.06 16.18 -15.32
CA SER A 211 -4.78 15.04 -14.43
C SER A 211 -5.02 13.70 -15.13
N LEU A 212 -4.50 12.61 -14.54
CA LEU A 212 -4.73 11.23 -14.99
C LEU A 212 -5.69 10.52 -14.02
N ASP A 213 -6.91 10.23 -14.46
CA ASP A 213 -7.84 9.35 -13.75
C ASP A 213 -7.51 7.90 -14.12
N LEU A 214 -6.94 7.14 -13.19
CA LEU A 214 -6.47 5.77 -13.36
C LEU A 214 -7.37 4.80 -12.60
N SER A 215 -7.74 3.67 -13.20
CA SER A 215 -8.60 2.67 -12.57
C SER A 215 -8.17 1.22 -12.80
N TRP A 216 -8.45 0.42 -11.76
CA TRP A 216 -8.25 -1.02 -11.64
C TRP A 216 -9.52 -1.66 -11.04
N PRO A 217 -9.67 -2.99 -11.07
CA PRO A 217 -10.85 -3.68 -10.53
C PRO A 217 -11.21 -3.33 -9.07
N SER A 218 -10.22 -3.17 -8.18
CA SER A 218 -10.42 -2.92 -6.74
C SER A 218 -10.10 -1.48 -6.30
N GLY A 219 -9.86 -0.55 -7.22
CA GLY A 219 -9.58 0.84 -6.84
C GLY A 219 -9.14 1.77 -7.96
N SER A 220 -8.92 3.03 -7.60
CA SER A 220 -8.53 4.08 -8.54
C SER A 220 -7.54 5.07 -7.93
N ILE A 221 -6.77 5.72 -8.79
CA ILE A 221 -5.83 6.78 -8.45
C ILE A 221 -6.10 7.98 -9.35
N CYS A 222 -6.14 9.18 -8.79
CA CYS A 222 -6.12 10.42 -9.55
C CYS A 222 -4.74 11.06 -9.41
N VAL A 223 -3.96 11.11 -10.49
CA VAL A 223 -2.63 11.72 -10.51
C VAL A 223 -2.73 13.15 -11.01
N HIS A 224 -2.46 14.09 -10.12
CA HIS A 224 -2.46 15.52 -10.41
C HIS A 224 -1.06 15.99 -10.81
N PRO A 225 -0.94 16.95 -11.75
CA PRO A 225 0.29 17.69 -11.90
C PRO A 225 0.60 18.41 -10.58
N ALA A 226 1.83 18.29 -10.09
CA ALA A 226 2.30 19.15 -9.02
C ALA A 226 2.44 20.58 -9.56
N ASP A 227 1.69 21.54 -9.01
CA ASP A 227 1.99 22.97 -9.15
C ASP A 227 3.44 23.17 -8.69
N ALA A 228 4.35 23.52 -9.59
CA ALA A 228 5.78 23.64 -9.26
C ALA A 228 6.03 24.85 -8.33
N PRO A 229 6.36 24.64 -7.04
CA PRO A 229 6.91 25.69 -6.19
C PRO A 229 8.44 25.68 -6.39
N ASP A 230 9.14 26.71 -5.90
CA ASP A 230 10.61 26.68 -5.87
C ASP A 230 11.07 25.40 -5.15
N ALA A 231 11.67 24.49 -5.90
CA ALA A 231 12.18 23.25 -5.34
C ALA A 231 13.31 23.62 -4.36
N PRO A 232 13.24 23.24 -3.07
CA PRO A 232 14.45 23.20 -2.28
C PRO A 232 15.40 22.22 -2.99
N ASP A 233 16.65 22.63 -3.17
CA ASP A 233 17.66 21.81 -3.85
C ASP A 233 17.63 20.39 -3.27
N ALA A 234 17.72 19.38 -4.15
CA ALA A 234 17.99 18.02 -3.70
C ALA A 234 19.27 18.07 -2.86
N PRO A 235 19.25 17.61 -1.60
CA PRO A 235 20.41 17.75 -0.73
C PRO A 235 21.62 17.06 -1.37
N ASP A 236 22.76 17.75 -1.38
CA ASP A 236 24.02 17.22 -1.92
C ASP A 236 24.29 15.81 -1.38
N ALA A 237 24.69 14.91 -2.27
CA ALA A 237 25.08 13.57 -1.88
C ALA A 237 26.31 13.66 -0.94
N PRO A 238 26.22 13.17 0.32
CA PRO A 238 27.32 13.29 1.26
C PRO A 238 28.50 12.39 0.85
N ASP A 239 29.72 12.88 1.10
CA ASP A 239 30.96 12.12 0.88
C ASP A 239 30.95 10.77 1.62
N ALA A 240 31.47 9.73 0.95
CA ALA A 240 31.47 8.37 1.46
C ALA A 240 32.49 8.19 2.61
N PRO A 241 32.10 7.58 3.75
CA PRO A 241 33.03 7.25 4.83
C PRO A 241 33.83 5.97 4.53
N ASP A 242 35.07 5.91 5.05
CA ASP A 242 35.97 4.76 4.89
C ASP A 242 35.40 3.45 5.49
N ALA A 243 35.66 2.34 4.79
CA ALA A 243 35.15 1.02 5.15
C ALA A 243 36.00 0.32 6.24
N PRO A 244 35.38 -0.39 7.20
CA PRO A 244 36.08 -1.30 8.11
C PRO A 244 36.36 -2.66 7.45
N ASP A 245 37.47 -3.29 7.83
CA ASP A 245 37.90 -4.60 7.29
C ASP A 245 36.92 -5.75 7.62
N ALA A 246 36.73 -6.65 6.66
CA ALA A 246 35.69 -7.68 6.66
C ALA A 246 36.20 -9.11 6.99
N PRO A 247 35.33 -9.99 7.50
CA PRO A 247 35.43 -11.44 7.34
C PRO A 247 34.51 -11.94 6.20
N ASP A 248 35.04 -12.80 5.33
CA ASP A 248 34.38 -13.26 4.10
C ASP A 248 33.14 -14.17 4.31
N ILE A 249 31.95 -13.69 3.93
CA ILE A 249 30.83 -14.51 3.40
C ILE A 249 30.13 -13.71 2.28
N PRO A 250 29.93 -14.24 1.06
CA PRO A 250 29.40 -13.47 -0.06
C PRO A 250 27.86 -13.50 -0.14
N GLY A 251 27.20 -12.32 -0.16
CA GLY A 251 25.78 -12.26 -0.56
C GLY A 251 24.88 -11.15 0.02
N ILE A 252 25.27 -9.87 -0.11
CA ILE A 252 24.40 -8.67 0.01
C ILE A 252 23.92 -8.29 1.44
N THR A 253 24.23 -7.05 1.84
CA THR A 253 23.78 -6.42 3.10
C THR A 253 23.34 -4.97 2.89
N GLY A 254 22.14 -4.63 3.39
CA GLY A 254 21.76 -3.34 4.01
C GLY A 254 21.64 -2.06 3.18
N ILE A 255 20.48 -1.38 3.28
CA ILE A 255 20.32 0.07 3.04
C ILE A 255 19.39 0.67 4.12
N SER A 256 19.66 1.90 4.57
CA SER A 256 18.90 2.67 5.56
C SER A 256 18.72 4.11 5.08
N ILE A 257 17.55 4.74 5.24
CA ILE A 257 17.26 6.08 4.67
C ILE A 257 16.42 6.96 5.61
N TYR A 258 16.65 8.28 5.55
CA TYR A 258 15.94 9.40 6.21
C TYR A 258 15.40 10.35 5.11
N GLY A 259 14.45 11.27 5.33
CA GLY A 259 13.70 11.65 6.53
C GLY A 259 13.38 13.16 6.47
N GLY A 260 12.13 13.58 6.66
CA GLY A 260 11.68 14.97 6.49
C GLY A 260 10.27 15.20 7.08
N PRO A 261 9.90 16.45 7.43
CA PRO A 261 8.77 16.72 8.31
C PRO A 261 7.40 16.53 7.63
N PRO A 262 6.42 15.90 8.31
CA PRO A 262 5.09 15.65 7.76
C PRO A 262 4.20 16.91 7.76
N GLN A 263 3.33 17.00 6.75
CA GLN A 263 2.18 17.92 6.71
C GLN A 263 0.89 17.13 7.01
N PRO A 264 -0.12 17.71 7.69
CA PRO A 264 -1.34 16.99 8.04
C PRO A 264 -2.25 16.75 6.81
N ILE A 265 -2.63 15.49 6.59
CA ILE A 265 -3.60 15.10 5.55
C ILE A 265 -5.02 15.17 6.13
N THR A 266 -5.96 15.77 5.39
CA THR A 266 -7.39 15.81 5.74
C THR A 266 -8.16 14.79 4.92
N ILE A 267 -8.81 13.82 5.58
CA ILE A 267 -9.76 12.91 4.93
C ILE A 267 -11.10 13.64 4.78
N GLY A 268 -11.51 13.90 3.53
CA GLY A 268 -12.72 14.64 3.22
C GLY A 268 -14.00 13.85 3.51
N SER A 269 -14.77 14.27 4.51
CA SER A 269 -16.11 13.72 4.77
C SER A 269 -17.10 14.19 3.68
N ALA A 270 -17.62 13.28 2.86
CA ALA A 270 -18.73 13.58 1.96
C ALA A 270 -20.00 13.93 2.78
N ARG A 271 -20.54 15.14 2.61
CA ARG A 271 -21.83 15.51 3.22
C ARG A 271 -22.96 14.84 2.47
N LEU A 272 -23.82 14.12 3.20
CA LEU A 272 -25.12 13.70 2.68
C LEU A 272 -25.97 14.94 2.41
N ALA A 273 -26.48 15.06 1.17
CA ALA A 273 -27.46 16.07 0.83
C ALA A 273 -28.83 15.69 1.41
N GLY A 274 -29.19 16.30 2.55
CA GLY A 274 -30.53 16.21 3.10
C GLY A 274 -31.53 16.94 2.19
N GLY A 275 -32.57 16.23 1.75
CA GLY A 275 -33.65 16.81 0.96
C GLY A 275 -34.58 17.71 1.78
N SER A 276 -35.37 18.51 1.07
CA SER A 276 -36.50 19.31 1.55
C SER A 276 -37.68 19.13 0.60
#